data_AF-A0A064C979-F1
#
_entry.id   AF-A0A064C979-F1
#
_cell.length_a   1.000
_cell.length_b   1.000
_cell.length_c   1.000
_cell.angle_alpha   90.00
_cell.angle_beta   90.00
_cell.angle_gamma   90.00
#
_symmetry.space_group_name_H-M   'P 1'
#
loop_
_entity.id
_entity.type
_entity.pdbx_description
1 polymer ?
#
loop_
_entity_poly.entity_id
_entity_poly.type
_entity_poly.pdbx_seq_one_letter_code
_entity_poly.pdbx_strand_id
1 'polypeptide(L)'
;MTNEVNPDMLLAQRVLGGLVRGCEDWPAPIAWAVGVVKTPVGSQVVIASSLGGGAYVPSTVFLPATARLAVADPALPFGMSQRWMGCQKPSKILLDHFEQLSKRVAGVMISAMVTTELWPQEPAGVGDFLGVQHRQALSMVSVAPTLDGAHQHRLTALDPGLAQRVSALYQGGREVALYAAAQLTAAVIQAAAQPDATGDKLVTDDEVNILQSVQRGSANAMSWKLYDELADRRFDGALVSPDSHAPIDHDGSELTEALTLWYRHYYHAGRVVEMVRAWKVSPPSLADIAYCGVQAGFGSVVTSMVGAIEQQVRSMPA
;
A
#
# COMPACT_ATOMS: atom_id res chain seq x y z
N MET A 1 8.97 -4.04 -42.29
CA MET A 1 7.86 -4.35 -41.37
C MET A 1 8.08 -3.50 -40.13
N THR A 2 7.33 -2.42 -39.98
CA THR A 2 7.34 -1.63 -38.74
C THR A 2 6.71 -2.50 -37.66
N ASN A 3 7.47 -2.92 -36.65
CA ASN A 3 6.91 -3.53 -35.45
C ASN A 3 5.94 -2.52 -34.84
N GLU A 4 4.65 -2.76 -35.00
CA GLU A 4 3.61 -1.94 -34.39
C GLU A 4 3.74 -2.12 -32.87
N VAL A 5 4.02 -1.04 -32.16
CA VAL A 5 4.26 -1.10 -30.72
C VAL A 5 2.95 -1.42 -30.02
N ASN A 6 2.91 -2.50 -29.22
CA ASN A 6 1.70 -2.87 -28.48
C ASN A 6 1.27 -1.70 -27.57
N PRO A 7 0.06 -1.12 -27.77
CA PRO A 7 -0.42 0.00 -26.94
C PRO A 7 -0.57 -0.37 -25.47
N ASP A 8 -0.84 -1.63 -25.16
CA ASP A 8 -0.95 -2.11 -23.78
C ASP A 8 0.41 -2.15 -23.09
N MET A 9 1.48 -2.47 -23.84
CA MET A 9 2.85 -2.40 -23.34
C MET A 9 3.23 -0.95 -23.02
N LEU A 10 2.88 0.01 -23.89
CA LEU A 10 3.11 1.43 -23.63
C LEU A 10 2.33 1.94 -22.41
N LEU A 11 1.09 1.49 -22.24
CA LEU A 11 0.27 1.80 -21.06
C LEU A 11 0.93 1.26 -19.78
N ALA A 12 1.32 -0.02 -19.79
CA ALA A 12 1.99 -0.65 -18.65
C ALA A 12 3.31 0.06 -18.28
N GLN A 13 4.13 0.40 -19.27
CA GLN A 13 5.37 1.16 -19.07
C GLN A 13 5.12 2.55 -18.46
N ARG A 14 4.11 3.29 -18.94
CA ARG A 14 3.78 4.61 -18.40
C ARG A 14 3.36 4.52 -16.93
N VAL A 15 2.50 3.56 -16.60
CA VAL A 15 2.04 3.35 -15.22
C VAL A 15 3.21 2.93 -14.34
N LEU A 16 4.04 1.98 -14.79
CA LEU A 16 5.23 1.54 -14.05
C LEU A 16 6.20 2.70 -13.79
N GLY A 17 6.48 3.51 -14.80
CA GLY A 17 7.33 4.69 -14.67
C GLY A 17 6.78 5.70 -13.65
N GLY A 18 5.47 5.91 -13.64
CA GLY A 18 4.81 6.76 -12.64
C GLY A 18 4.93 6.21 -11.21
N LEU A 19 4.73 4.91 -11.01
CA LEU A 19 4.88 4.24 -9.71
C LEU A 19 6.33 4.36 -9.19
N VAL A 20 7.30 4.06 -10.05
CA VAL A 20 8.73 4.13 -9.70
C VAL A 20 9.17 5.57 -9.44
N ARG A 21 8.75 6.52 -10.27
CA ARG A 21 9.07 7.94 -10.10
C ARG A 21 8.45 8.51 -8.82
N GLY A 22 7.24 8.09 -8.46
CA GLY A 22 6.62 8.45 -7.17
C GLY A 22 7.33 7.87 -5.95
N CYS A 23 8.26 6.92 -6.14
CA CYS A 23 9.09 6.34 -5.08
C CYS A 23 10.54 6.84 -5.10
N GLU A 24 10.88 7.89 -5.87
CA GLU A 24 12.28 8.31 -6.06
C GLU A 24 13.03 8.61 -4.75
N ASP A 25 12.34 9.25 -3.80
CA ASP A 25 12.89 9.58 -2.47
C ASP A 25 12.59 8.49 -1.42
N TRP A 26 12.04 7.34 -1.83
CA TRP A 26 11.74 6.26 -0.91
C TRP A 26 13.04 5.56 -0.47
N PRO A 27 13.21 5.20 0.82
CA PRO A 27 14.50 4.74 1.34
C PRO A 27 15.09 3.48 0.69
N ALA A 28 14.26 2.61 0.10
CA ALA A 28 14.68 1.37 -0.55
C ALA A 28 13.87 1.07 -1.82
N PRO A 29 14.44 0.60 -2.93
CA PRO A 29 13.68 0.36 -4.15
C PRO A 29 12.50 -0.60 -3.95
N ILE A 30 11.29 -0.17 -4.28
CA ILE A 30 10.11 -1.05 -4.35
C ILE A 30 10.05 -1.64 -5.76
N ALA A 31 9.97 -2.97 -5.85
CA ALA A 31 9.69 -3.61 -7.12
C ALA A 31 8.19 -3.57 -7.41
N TRP A 32 7.86 -3.24 -8.66
CA TRP A 32 6.49 -3.13 -9.14
C TRP A 32 6.28 -4.04 -10.33
N ALA A 33 5.08 -4.59 -10.44
CA ALA A 33 4.59 -5.18 -11.68
C ALA A 33 3.29 -4.49 -12.09
N VAL A 34 3.16 -4.22 -13.39
CA VAL A 34 1.95 -3.66 -14.00
C VAL A 34 1.52 -4.57 -15.13
N GLY A 35 0.25 -4.99 -15.11
CA GLY A 35 -0.36 -5.80 -16.16
C GLY A 35 -1.54 -5.08 -16.80
N VAL A 36 -1.74 -5.31 -18.11
CA VAL A 36 -2.96 -4.92 -18.82
C VAL A 36 -3.76 -6.18 -19.13
N VAL A 37 -4.87 -6.34 -18.41
CA VAL A 37 -5.77 -7.48 -18.53
C VAL A 37 -6.93 -7.10 -19.45
N LYS A 38 -7.13 -7.86 -20.52
CA LYS A 38 -8.29 -7.74 -21.41
C LYS A 38 -9.40 -8.62 -20.90
N THR A 39 -10.60 -8.05 -20.81
CA THR A 39 -11.84 -8.75 -20.48
C THR A 39 -12.86 -8.46 -21.57
N PRO A 40 -13.97 -9.25 -21.66
CA PRO A 40 -15.04 -8.98 -22.62
C PRO A 40 -15.68 -7.58 -22.47
N VAL A 41 -15.58 -6.96 -21.29
CA VAL A 41 -16.15 -5.64 -21.00
C VAL A 41 -15.15 -4.49 -21.11
N GLY A 42 -13.88 -4.79 -21.42
CA GLY A 42 -12.84 -3.77 -21.58
C GLY A 42 -11.49 -4.18 -20.99
N SER A 43 -10.53 -3.26 -21.11
CA SER A 43 -9.18 -3.42 -20.56
C SER A 43 -9.10 -2.89 -19.13
N GLN A 44 -8.33 -3.56 -18.29
CA GLN A 44 -8.07 -3.16 -16.91
C GLN A 44 -6.57 -3.14 -16.65
N VAL A 45 -6.10 -2.12 -15.94
CA VAL A 45 -4.72 -2.04 -15.46
C VAL A 45 -4.67 -2.60 -14.04
N VAL A 46 -3.81 -3.59 -13.82
CA VAL A 46 -3.59 -4.22 -12.52
C VAL A 46 -2.16 -4.01 -12.05
N ILE A 47 -2.00 -3.71 -10.76
CA ILE A 47 -0.73 -3.31 -10.16
C ILE A 47 -0.46 -4.19 -8.94
N ALA A 48 0.79 -4.58 -8.74
CA ALA A 48 1.27 -5.20 -7.51
C ALA A 48 2.66 -4.67 -7.14
N SER A 49 2.90 -4.49 -5.83
CA SER A 49 4.20 -4.17 -5.23
C SER A 49 4.88 -5.41 -4.65
N SER A 50 6.21 -5.36 -4.47
CA SER A 50 6.95 -6.36 -3.67
C SER A 50 6.73 -6.22 -2.15
N LEU A 51 5.99 -5.21 -1.71
CA LEU A 51 5.69 -4.94 -0.30
C LEU A 51 4.24 -5.22 0.06
N GLY A 52 4.00 -5.61 1.32
CA GLY A 52 2.64 -5.76 1.86
C GLY A 52 1.79 -6.80 1.14
N GLY A 53 2.44 -7.81 0.56
CA GLY A 53 1.80 -8.83 -0.26
C GLY A 53 1.11 -8.27 -1.51
N GLY A 54 1.69 -7.25 -2.14
CA GLY A 54 1.15 -6.67 -3.38
C GLY A 54 0.26 -5.44 -3.19
N ALA A 55 -0.13 -5.11 -1.96
CA ALA A 55 -1.10 -4.05 -1.68
C ALA A 55 -0.47 -2.69 -1.30
N TYR A 56 0.83 -2.67 -0.98
CA TYR A 56 1.45 -1.48 -0.41
C TYR A 56 1.75 -0.43 -1.48
N VAL A 57 1.44 0.82 -1.16
CA VAL A 57 1.67 1.99 -1.98
C VAL A 57 2.17 3.12 -1.06
N PRO A 58 3.39 3.65 -1.27
CA PRO A 58 3.89 4.81 -0.53
C PRO A 58 2.97 6.04 -0.65
N SER A 59 3.01 6.92 0.35
CA SER A 59 2.19 8.15 0.38
C SER A 59 2.49 9.14 -0.75
N THR A 60 3.65 9.02 -1.39
CA THR A 60 4.10 9.83 -2.53
C THR A 60 3.65 9.29 -3.89
N VAL A 61 3.01 8.12 -3.92
CA VAL A 61 2.55 7.47 -5.16
C VAL A 61 1.05 7.65 -5.34
N PHE A 62 0.65 8.23 -6.47
CA PHE A 62 -0.74 8.34 -6.89
C PHE A 62 -1.01 7.43 -8.07
N LEU A 63 -2.00 6.55 -7.94
CA LEU A 63 -2.30 5.54 -8.95
C LEU A 63 -3.24 6.12 -10.01
N PRO A 64 -3.21 5.68 -11.27
CA PRO A 64 -4.27 6.01 -12.22
C PRO A 64 -5.65 5.64 -11.66
N ALA A 65 -6.65 6.49 -11.87
CA ALA A 65 -8.01 6.28 -11.35
C ALA A 65 -8.67 4.98 -11.87
N THR A 66 -8.24 4.50 -13.03
CA THR A 66 -8.73 3.26 -13.65
C THR A 66 -7.89 2.03 -13.30
N ALA A 67 -6.77 2.19 -12.60
CA ALA A 67 -5.93 1.08 -12.19
C ALA A 67 -6.43 0.46 -10.87
N ARG A 68 -6.16 -0.83 -10.69
CA ARG A 68 -6.52 -1.59 -9.49
C ARG A 68 -5.29 -2.25 -8.90
N LEU A 69 -5.25 -2.36 -7.57
CA LEU A 69 -4.33 -3.27 -6.91
C LEU A 69 -4.83 -4.70 -7.13
N ALA A 70 -3.96 -5.58 -7.63
CA ALA A 70 -4.33 -6.95 -7.98
C ALA A 70 -4.91 -7.71 -6.78
N VAL A 71 -4.39 -7.48 -5.58
CA VAL A 71 -4.82 -8.14 -4.35
C VAL A 71 -6.05 -7.51 -3.69
N ALA A 72 -6.53 -6.39 -4.22
CA ALA A 72 -7.73 -5.70 -3.75
C ALA A 72 -8.85 -5.70 -4.81
N ASP A 73 -8.74 -6.56 -5.83
CA ASP A 73 -9.78 -6.69 -6.84
C ASP A 73 -11.05 -7.29 -6.21
N PRO A 74 -12.19 -6.57 -6.18
CA PRO A 74 -13.44 -7.07 -5.60
C PRO A 74 -13.99 -8.28 -6.35
N ALA A 75 -13.53 -8.54 -7.58
CA ALA A 75 -13.89 -9.72 -8.34
C ALA A 75 -13.17 -10.99 -7.87
N LEU A 76 -12.27 -10.93 -6.88
CA LEU A 76 -11.43 -12.05 -6.41
C LEU A 76 -11.72 -12.45 -4.95
N PRO A 77 -11.21 -13.61 -4.46
CA PRO A 77 -11.34 -13.97 -3.06
C PRO A 77 -10.68 -12.96 -2.12
N PHE A 78 -11.27 -12.73 -0.95
CA PHE A 78 -10.59 -12.03 0.13
C PHE A 78 -9.35 -12.80 0.58
N GLY A 79 -8.34 -12.10 1.11
CA GLY A 79 -7.17 -12.76 1.68
C GLY A 79 -5.94 -12.83 0.75
N MET A 80 -6.03 -12.33 -0.48
CA MET A 80 -4.92 -12.46 -1.45
C MET A 80 -3.63 -11.78 -0.97
N SER A 81 -3.71 -10.57 -0.39
CA SER A 81 -2.52 -9.90 0.11
C SER A 81 -1.88 -10.65 1.28
N GLN A 82 -2.67 -11.29 2.13
CA GLN A 82 -2.18 -12.12 3.23
C GLN A 82 -1.44 -13.36 2.72
N ARG A 83 -1.93 -13.97 1.63
CA ARG A 83 -1.28 -15.10 0.95
C ARG A 83 0.08 -14.72 0.35
N TRP A 84 0.20 -13.52 -0.19
CA TRP A 84 1.44 -13.06 -0.83
C TRP A 84 2.35 -12.25 0.10
N MET A 85 2.01 -12.17 1.40
CA MET A 85 2.78 -11.40 2.37
C MET A 85 4.25 -11.87 2.40
N GLY A 86 5.19 -10.93 2.23
CA GLY A 86 6.62 -11.25 2.14
C GLY A 86 7.10 -11.68 0.76
N CYS A 87 6.24 -11.81 -0.25
CA CYS A 87 6.70 -12.15 -1.59
C CYS A 87 7.38 -10.97 -2.29
N GLN A 88 8.64 -11.15 -2.70
CA GLN A 88 9.40 -10.13 -3.43
C GLN A 88 9.11 -10.10 -4.95
N LYS A 89 8.27 -11.01 -5.48
CA LYS A 89 8.00 -11.18 -6.92
C LYS A 89 6.60 -10.69 -7.30
N PRO A 90 6.39 -9.38 -7.53
CA PRO A 90 5.07 -8.84 -7.86
C PRO A 90 4.48 -9.41 -9.17
N SER A 91 5.32 -9.89 -10.10
CA SER A 91 4.85 -10.54 -11.33
C SER A 91 4.01 -11.80 -11.05
N LYS A 92 4.37 -12.59 -10.04
CA LYS A 92 3.62 -13.78 -9.60
C LYS A 92 2.27 -13.42 -8.99
N ILE A 93 2.20 -12.29 -8.28
CA ILE A 93 0.94 -11.79 -7.71
C ILE A 93 -0.03 -11.42 -8.84
N LEU A 94 0.45 -10.78 -9.91
CA LEU A 94 -0.36 -10.48 -11.09
C LEU A 94 -0.81 -11.75 -11.81
N LEU A 95 0.04 -12.78 -11.88
CA LEU A 95 -0.34 -14.06 -12.48
C LEU A 95 -1.44 -14.76 -11.67
N ASP A 96 -1.33 -14.81 -10.34
CA ASP A 96 -2.39 -15.39 -9.48
C ASP A 96 -3.69 -14.58 -9.60
N HIS A 97 -3.64 -13.24 -9.65
CA HIS A 97 -4.82 -12.41 -9.97
C HIS A 97 -5.49 -12.86 -11.27
N PHE A 98 -4.71 -12.99 -12.35
CA PHE A 98 -5.23 -13.40 -13.65
C PHE A 98 -5.80 -14.82 -13.64
N GLU A 99 -5.14 -15.77 -13.00
CA GLU A 99 -5.63 -17.14 -12.87
C GLU A 99 -6.96 -17.20 -12.11
N GLN A 100 -7.10 -16.43 -11.03
CA GLN A 100 -8.35 -16.36 -10.26
C GLN A 100 -9.45 -15.65 -11.05
N LEU A 101 -9.13 -14.60 -11.80
CA LEU A 101 -10.08 -13.87 -12.63
C LEU A 101 -10.58 -14.74 -13.79
N SER A 102 -9.68 -15.49 -14.43
CA SER A 102 -10.00 -16.38 -15.56
C SER A 102 -10.93 -17.53 -15.18
N LYS A 103 -10.97 -17.92 -13.90
CA LYS A 103 -11.95 -18.91 -13.39
C LYS A 103 -13.37 -18.34 -13.29
N ARG A 104 -13.52 -17.02 -13.25
CA ARG A 104 -14.80 -16.32 -13.04
C ARG A 104 -15.31 -15.64 -14.30
N VAL A 105 -14.39 -15.21 -15.17
CA VAL A 105 -14.69 -14.47 -16.40
C VAL A 105 -14.03 -15.20 -17.56
N ALA A 106 -14.84 -15.61 -18.54
CA ALA A 106 -14.33 -16.26 -19.75
C ALA A 106 -13.67 -15.25 -20.69
N GLY A 107 -12.66 -15.70 -21.44
CA GLY A 107 -11.99 -14.87 -22.47
C GLY A 107 -11.06 -13.79 -21.91
N VAL A 108 -10.63 -13.93 -20.66
CA VAL A 108 -9.64 -13.03 -20.06
C VAL A 108 -8.25 -13.38 -20.59
N MET A 109 -7.44 -12.37 -20.89
CA MET A 109 -6.02 -12.54 -21.25
C MET A 109 -5.19 -11.38 -20.70
N ILE A 110 -3.95 -11.64 -20.31
CA ILE A 110 -2.99 -10.58 -20.01
C ILE A 110 -2.31 -10.20 -21.34
N SER A 111 -2.60 -9.01 -21.86
CA SER A 111 -1.99 -8.58 -23.13
C SER A 111 -0.56 -8.13 -22.95
N ALA A 112 -0.24 -7.44 -21.85
CA ALA A 112 1.10 -6.95 -21.58
C ALA A 112 1.39 -6.96 -20.08
N MET A 113 2.65 -7.21 -19.71
CA MET A 113 3.15 -7.05 -18.34
C MET A 113 4.56 -6.46 -18.33
N VAL A 114 4.78 -5.48 -17.44
CA VAL A 114 6.09 -4.86 -17.23
C VAL A 114 6.43 -4.91 -15.75
N THR A 115 7.68 -5.23 -15.42
CA THR A 115 8.13 -5.34 -14.02
C THR A 115 9.53 -4.81 -13.79
N THR A 116 9.76 -4.23 -12.60
CA THR A 116 11.11 -3.90 -12.10
C THR A 116 11.69 -4.95 -11.16
N GLU A 117 11.03 -6.10 -11.03
CA GLU A 117 11.51 -7.25 -10.25
C GLU A 117 12.94 -7.63 -10.64
N LEU A 118 13.73 -8.09 -9.66
CA LEU A 118 15.07 -8.61 -9.91
C LEU A 118 14.99 -9.99 -10.58
N TRP A 119 15.65 -10.14 -11.72
CA TRP A 119 15.70 -11.36 -12.52
C TRP A 119 14.31 -11.90 -12.88
N PRO A 120 13.50 -11.07 -13.54
CA PRO A 120 12.11 -11.39 -13.79
C PRO A 120 12.00 -12.56 -14.78
N GLN A 121 11.14 -13.52 -14.46
CA GLN A 121 10.81 -14.63 -15.35
C GLN A 121 9.50 -14.34 -16.06
N GLU A 122 9.47 -14.52 -17.38
CA GLU A 122 8.27 -14.32 -18.18
C GLU A 122 7.17 -15.32 -17.74
N PRO A 123 6.01 -14.83 -17.24
CA PRO A 123 4.93 -15.71 -16.84
C PRO A 123 4.25 -16.33 -18.06
N ALA A 124 3.90 -17.61 -17.97
CA ALA A 124 3.15 -18.29 -19.02
C ALA A 124 1.77 -17.63 -19.24
N GLY A 125 1.36 -17.50 -20.51
CA GLY A 125 0.05 -16.94 -20.87
C GLY A 125 -0.03 -15.41 -20.92
N VAL A 126 1.08 -14.71 -20.71
CA VAL A 126 1.21 -13.26 -20.98
C VAL A 126 1.49 -13.06 -22.47
N GLY A 127 0.78 -12.12 -23.10
CA GLY A 127 0.98 -11.79 -24.52
C GLY A 127 2.36 -11.19 -24.78
N ASP A 128 2.66 -10.06 -24.12
CA ASP A 128 3.97 -9.41 -24.18
C ASP A 128 4.52 -9.17 -22.76
N PHE A 129 5.78 -9.53 -22.54
CA PHE A 129 6.44 -9.35 -21.24
C PHE A 129 7.72 -8.51 -21.35
N LEU A 130 7.93 -7.62 -20.38
CA LEU A 130 9.15 -6.83 -20.29
C LEU A 130 9.64 -6.66 -18.86
N GLY A 131 10.81 -7.24 -18.58
CA GLY A 131 11.60 -6.88 -17.40
C GLY A 131 12.40 -5.60 -17.65
N VAL A 132 12.33 -4.63 -16.75
CA VAL A 132 13.10 -3.38 -16.83
C VAL A 132 13.89 -3.13 -15.56
N GLN A 133 15.06 -2.52 -15.68
CA GLN A 133 15.81 -2.11 -14.49
C GLN A 133 15.13 -0.91 -13.82
N HIS A 134 15.17 -0.85 -12.49
CA HIS A 134 14.58 0.26 -11.73
C HIS A 134 15.06 1.64 -12.22
N ARG A 135 16.37 1.78 -12.53
CA ARG A 135 16.95 3.00 -13.11
C ARG A 135 16.36 3.37 -14.47
N GLN A 136 16.08 2.38 -15.32
CA GLN A 136 15.43 2.61 -16.62
C GLN A 136 13.98 3.05 -16.42
N ALA A 137 13.26 2.44 -15.47
CA ALA A 137 11.88 2.80 -15.16
C ALA A 137 11.75 4.25 -14.67
N LEU A 138 12.71 4.76 -13.89
CA LEU A 138 12.76 6.19 -13.54
C LEU A 138 12.73 7.07 -14.80
N SER A 139 13.48 6.74 -15.85
CA SER A 139 13.50 7.54 -17.08
C SER A 139 12.25 7.43 -17.97
N MET A 140 11.31 6.52 -17.68
CA MET A 140 10.07 6.38 -18.47
C MET A 140 9.11 7.55 -18.30
N VAL A 141 9.16 8.23 -17.15
CA VAL A 141 8.34 9.41 -16.84
C VAL A 141 9.21 10.46 -16.15
N SER A 142 9.13 11.71 -16.60
CA SER A 142 9.97 12.80 -16.09
C SER A 142 9.53 13.37 -14.74
N VAL A 143 8.23 13.28 -14.41
CA VAL A 143 7.64 13.85 -13.19
C VAL A 143 6.70 12.82 -12.57
N ALA A 144 6.75 12.68 -11.24
CA ALA A 144 5.83 11.79 -10.53
C ALA A 144 4.38 12.25 -10.76
N PRO A 145 3.43 11.31 -10.97
CA PRO A 145 2.01 11.64 -10.92
C PRO A 145 1.65 12.34 -9.61
N THR A 146 0.70 13.27 -9.67
CA THR A 146 0.16 13.98 -8.50
C THR A 146 -1.31 13.65 -8.33
N LEU A 147 -1.88 13.87 -7.14
CA LEU A 147 -3.32 13.72 -6.94
C LEU A 147 -4.08 14.75 -7.77
N ASP A 148 -4.81 14.29 -8.78
CA ASP A 148 -5.58 15.09 -9.72
C ASP A 148 -6.85 14.34 -10.18
N GLY A 149 -7.52 14.79 -11.24
CA GLY A 149 -8.72 14.10 -11.75
C GLY A 149 -8.44 12.76 -12.44
N ALA A 150 -7.19 12.48 -12.81
CA ALA A 150 -6.77 11.25 -13.49
C ALA A 150 -6.12 10.24 -12.53
N HIS A 151 -5.68 10.67 -11.36
CA HIS A 151 -5.03 9.85 -10.35
C HIS A 151 -5.80 9.83 -9.04
N GLN A 152 -5.69 8.73 -8.31
CA GLN A 152 -6.41 8.48 -7.08
C GLN A 152 -5.46 8.23 -5.91
N HIS A 153 -5.98 8.47 -4.71
CA HIS A 153 -5.31 8.17 -3.46
C HIS A 153 -5.17 6.65 -3.27
N ARG A 154 -4.09 6.23 -2.61
CA ARG A 154 -3.79 4.82 -2.29
C ARG A 154 -4.91 4.11 -1.49
N LEU A 155 -5.63 4.84 -0.63
CA LEU A 155 -6.82 4.31 0.05
C LEU A 155 -7.93 3.94 -0.92
N THR A 156 -8.18 4.77 -1.95
CA THR A 156 -9.21 4.50 -2.96
C THR A 156 -8.87 3.27 -3.79
N ALA A 157 -7.59 3.08 -4.13
CA ALA A 157 -7.14 1.89 -4.85
C ALA A 157 -7.22 0.59 -4.00
N LEU A 158 -7.11 0.72 -2.67
CA LEU A 158 -7.18 -0.40 -1.73
C LEU A 158 -8.63 -0.77 -1.36
N ASP A 159 -9.42 0.22 -0.99
CA ASP A 159 -10.82 0.06 -0.58
C ASP A 159 -11.61 1.33 -0.94
N PRO A 160 -12.24 1.37 -2.14
CA PRO A 160 -13.04 2.51 -2.56
C PRO A 160 -14.19 2.85 -1.60
N GLY A 161 -14.77 1.84 -0.95
CA GLY A 161 -15.90 2.02 -0.02
C GLY A 161 -15.45 2.71 1.26
N LEU A 162 -14.34 2.25 1.85
CA LEU A 162 -13.73 2.93 3.00
C LEU A 162 -13.25 4.33 2.63
N ALA A 163 -12.65 4.51 1.45
CA ALA A 163 -12.20 5.82 0.97
C ALA A 163 -13.36 6.82 0.87
N GLN A 164 -14.51 6.40 0.34
CA GLN A 164 -15.71 7.24 0.26
C GLN A 164 -16.19 7.67 1.66
N ARG A 165 -16.25 6.73 2.61
CA ARG A 165 -16.67 6.99 3.99
C ARG A 165 -15.73 7.97 4.71
N VAL A 166 -14.43 7.75 4.56
CA VAL A 166 -13.40 8.66 5.09
C VAL A 166 -13.49 10.06 4.45
N SER A 167 -13.74 10.14 3.14
CA SER A 167 -13.95 11.41 2.45
C SER A 167 -15.18 12.16 2.98
N ALA A 168 -16.28 11.46 3.27
CA ALA A 168 -17.47 12.06 3.86
C ALA A 168 -17.20 12.68 5.24
N LEU A 169 -16.39 12.01 6.10
CA LEU A 169 -15.98 12.58 7.39
C LEU A 169 -15.13 13.84 7.21
N TYR A 170 -14.23 13.85 6.22
CA TYR A 170 -13.43 15.03 5.90
C TYR A 170 -14.29 16.22 5.43
N GLN A 171 -15.32 15.95 4.63
CA GLN A 171 -16.28 16.96 4.17
C GLN A 171 -17.13 17.54 5.32
N GLY A 172 -17.22 16.87 6.46
CA GLY A 172 -17.85 17.36 7.69
C GLY A 172 -17.11 18.52 8.36
N GLY A 173 -15.94 18.93 7.84
CA GLY A 173 -15.18 20.09 8.31
C GLY A 173 -13.91 19.72 9.07
N ARG A 174 -13.06 20.73 9.32
CA ARG A 174 -11.72 20.56 9.90
C ARG A 174 -11.77 19.89 11.28
N GLU A 175 -12.73 20.25 12.12
CA GLU A 175 -12.86 19.71 13.48
C GLU A 175 -13.24 18.23 13.46
N VAL A 176 -14.20 17.85 12.61
CA VAL A 176 -14.60 16.44 12.41
C VAL A 176 -13.43 15.63 11.87
N ALA A 177 -12.71 16.15 10.88
CA ALA A 177 -11.55 15.48 10.32
C ALA A 177 -10.43 15.25 11.36
N LEU A 178 -10.13 16.26 12.18
CA LEU A 178 -9.12 16.16 13.24
C LEU A 178 -9.54 15.19 14.35
N TYR A 179 -10.81 15.25 14.76
CA TYR A 179 -11.38 14.30 15.72
C TYR A 179 -11.30 12.87 15.19
N ALA A 180 -11.75 12.64 13.95
CA ALA A 180 -11.73 11.33 13.32
C ALA A 180 -10.30 10.79 13.20
N ALA A 181 -9.35 11.64 12.80
CA ALA A 181 -7.93 11.28 12.74
C ALA A 181 -7.41 10.83 14.11
N ALA A 182 -7.70 11.59 15.17
CA ALA A 182 -7.28 11.29 16.53
C ALA A 182 -7.87 9.95 17.03
N GLN A 183 -9.17 9.73 16.82
CA GLN A 183 -9.85 8.49 17.24
C GLN A 183 -9.33 7.27 16.48
N LEU A 184 -9.14 7.38 15.16
CA LEU A 184 -8.57 6.30 14.35
C LEU A 184 -7.15 5.97 14.78
N THR A 185 -6.30 6.99 14.95
CA THR A 185 -4.92 6.80 15.41
C THR A 185 -4.90 6.11 16.78
N ALA A 186 -5.70 6.58 17.75
CA ALA A 186 -5.78 5.99 19.08
C ALA A 186 -6.24 4.53 19.04
N ALA A 187 -7.27 4.20 18.24
CA ALA A 187 -7.77 2.84 18.10
C ALA A 187 -6.71 1.88 17.53
N VAL A 188 -5.99 2.32 16.50
CA VAL A 188 -4.92 1.52 15.89
C VAL A 188 -3.74 1.35 16.87
N ILE A 189 -3.32 2.41 17.57
CA ILE A 189 -2.25 2.33 18.58
C ILE A 189 -2.63 1.38 19.72
N GLN A 190 -3.87 1.42 20.19
CA GLN A 190 -4.36 0.51 21.22
C GLN A 190 -4.35 -0.95 20.75
N ALA A 191 -4.75 -1.21 19.51
CA ALA A 191 -4.71 -2.55 18.92
C ALA A 191 -3.26 -3.04 18.72
N ALA A 192 -2.36 -2.16 18.24
CA ALA A 192 -0.94 -2.43 18.03
C ALA A 192 -0.15 -2.67 19.33
N ALA A 193 -0.68 -2.27 20.48
CA ALA A 193 -0.09 -2.53 21.78
C ALA A 193 -0.32 -3.97 22.27
N GLN A 194 -1.15 -4.76 21.59
CA GLN A 194 -1.25 -6.20 21.82
C GLN A 194 -0.12 -6.93 21.07
N PRO A 195 0.49 -7.97 21.67
CA PRO A 195 1.43 -8.83 20.96
C PRO A 195 0.82 -9.43 19.68
N ASP A 196 1.59 -9.45 18.61
CA ASP A 196 1.24 -10.15 17.38
C ASP A 196 1.71 -11.61 17.41
N ALA A 197 1.76 -12.26 16.24
CA ALA A 197 2.17 -13.66 16.12
C ALA A 197 3.65 -13.93 16.45
N THR A 198 4.52 -12.90 16.51
CA THR A 198 5.91 -13.07 16.99
C THR A 198 5.99 -13.05 18.52
N GLY A 199 4.92 -12.58 19.20
CA GLY A 199 4.91 -12.30 20.63
C GLY A 199 5.33 -10.87 20.98
N ASP A 200 5.68 -10.05 19.99
CA ASP A 200 6.06 -8.65 20.18
C ASP A 200 4.94 -7.68 19.81
N LYS A 201 4.98 -6.47 20.38
CA LYS A 201 4.04 -5.39 20.06
C LYS A 201 4.49 -4.69 18.77
N LEU A 202 3.53 -4.14 18.03
CA LEU A 202 3.78 -3.35 16.81
C LEU A 202 4.01 -1.86 17.10
N VAL A 203 3.89 -1.45 18.35
CA VAL A 203 4.04 -0.07 18.83
C VAL A 203 4.92 -0.03 20.08
N THR A 204 5.70 1.03 20.24
CA THR A 204 6.50 1.30 21.44
C THR A 204 6.04 2.55 22.17
N ASP A 205 6.67 2.83 23.31
CA ASP A 205 6.46 4.07 24.06
C ASP A 205 6.85 5.32 23.24
N ASP A 206 7.69 5.18 22.20
CA ASP A 206 8.10 6.31 21.33
C ASP A 206 6.89 6.89 20.58
N GLU A 207 6.08 6.02 19.96
CA GLU A 207 4.85 6.41 19.26
C GLU A 207 3.85 7.07 20.22
N VAL A 208 3.69 6.51 21.42
CA VAL A 208 2.78 7.05 22.45
C VAL A 208 3.26 8.43 22.91
N ASN A 209 4.56 8.59 23.19
CA ASN A 209 5.14 9.83 23.69
C ASN A 209 5.07 10.96 22.67
N ILE A 210 5.34 10.68 21.38
CA ILE A 210 5.25 11.70 20.33
C ILE A 210 3.80 12.11 20.10
N LEU A 211 2.85 11.17 20.08
CA LEU A 211 1.42 11.47 19.94
C LEU A 211 0.86 12.27 21.13
N GLN A 212 1.27 11.96 22.36
CA GLN A 212 0.93 12.79 23.53
C GLN A 212 1.51 14.20 23.43
N SER A 213 2.68 14.36 22.83
CA SER A 213 3.28 15.67 22.58
C SER A 213 2.52 16.45 21.49
N VAL A 214 2.04 15.77 20.45
CA VAL A 214 1.14 16.34 19.44
C VAL A 214 -0.16 16.81 20.10
N GLN A 215 -0.78 15.96 20.92
CA GLN A 215 -2.02 16.29 21.63
C GLN A 215 -1.88 17.51 22.55
N ARG A 216 -0.75 17.64 23.24
CA ARG A 216 -0.45 18.79 24.11
C ARG A 216 0.00 20.05 23.35
N GLY A 217 0.21 19.98 22.04
CA GLY A 217 0.78 21.06 21.25
C GLY A 217 2.26 21.33 21.53
N SER A 218 2.97 20.38 22.16
CA SER A 218 4.39 20.52 22.53
C SER A 218 5.35 19.82 21.56
N ALA A 219 4.84 19.04 20.60
CA ALA A 219 5.65 18.43 19.56
C ALA A 219 6.30 19.51 18.68
N ASN A 220 7.60 19.41 18.47
CA ASN A 220 8.40 20.35 17.69
C ASN A 220 9.38 19.60 16.76
N ALA A 221 10.15 20.35 15.97
CA ALA A 221 11.09 19.77 15.01
C ALA A 221 12.11 18.82 15.67
N MET A 222 12.54 19.11 16.90
CA MET A 222 13.52 18.28 17.60
C MET A 222 12.90 16.97 18.10
N SER A 223 11.69 17.02 18.68
CA SER A 223 11.00 15.79 19.11
C SER A 223 10.68 14.88 17.93
N TRP A 224 10.27 15.46 16.79
CA TRP A 224 10.01 14.68 15.57
C TRP A 224 11.27 14.06 14.99
N LYS A 225 12.37 14.81 14.92
CA LYS A 225 13.65 14.27 14.46
C LYS A 225 14.16 13.14 15.35
N LEU A 226 14.06 13.28 16.68
CA LEU A 226 14.42 12.19 17.59
C LEU A 226 13.54 10.96 17.37
N TYR A 227 12.21 11.15 17.25
CA TYR A 227 11.29 10.08 16.95
C TYR A 227 11.64 9.35 15.65
N ASP A 228 11.93 10.11 14.58
CA ASP A 228 12.33 9.53 13.29
C ASP A 228 13.62 8.71 13.40
N GLU A 229 14.65 9.24 14.04
CA GLU A 229 15.94 8.55 14.22
C GLU A 229 15.83 7.25 15.03
N LEU A 230 14.90 7.20 15.99
CA LEU A 230 14.62 6.00 16.78
C LEU A 230 13.82 4.98 15.97
N ALA A 231 12.77 5.42 15.27
CA ALA A 231 11.93 4.56 14.44
C ALA A 231 12.72 3.97 13.26
N ASP A 232 13.55 4.78 12.58
CA ASP A 232 14.31 4.33 11.40
C ASP A 232 15.45 3.38 11.75
N ARG A 233 15.98 3.40 12.99
CA ARG A 233 17.01 2.44 13.45
C ARG A 233 16.43 1.20 14.13
N ARG A 234 15.12 1.16 14.36
CA ARG A 234 14.48 0.05 15.05
C ARG A 234 14.65 -1.23 14.23
N PHE A 235 15.00 -2.33 14.91
CA PHE A 235 15.29 -3.62 14.29
C PHE A 235 16.32 -3.51 13.14
N ASP A 236 17.39 -2.74 13.37
CA ASP A 236 18.45 -2.51 12.37
C ASP A 236 17.92 -1.96 11.03
N GLY A 237 16.86 -1.14 11.08
CA GLY A 237 16.24 -0.53 9.90
C GLY A 237 15.19 -1.40 9.19
N ALA A 238 14.83 -2.56 9.75
CA ALA A 238 13.84 -3.44 9.14
C ALA A 238 12.45 -2.81 8.97
N LEU A 239 12.09 -1.77 9.74
CA LEU A 239 10.82 -1.06 9.54
C LEU A 239 10.80 -0.22 8.25
N VAL A 240 11.97 0.26 7.83
CA VAL A 240 12.15 1.10 6.64
C VAL A 240 12.26 0.22 5.40
N SER A 241 12.99 -0.89 5.50
CA SER A 241 13.20 -1.88 4.44
C SER A 241 12.83 -3.28 4.94
N PRO A 242 11.53 -3.58 5.13
CA PRO A 242 11.11 -4.90 5.60
C PRO A 242 11.43 -6.00 4.60
N ASP A 243 11.58 -5.65 3.31
CA ASP A 243 12.00 -6.55 2.23
C ASP A 243 13.35 -7.22 2.48
N SER A 244 14.26 -6.62 3.28
CA SER A 244 15.52 -7.24 3.71
C SER A 244 15.32 -8.54 4.51
N HIS A 245 14.14 -8.75 5.08
CA HIS A 245 13.74 -9.93 5.84
C HIS A 245 12.67 -10.77 5.13
N ALA A 246 12.32 -10.40 3.90
CA ALA A 246 11.31 -11.10 3.12
C ALA A 246 11.88 -12.37 2.47
N PRO A 247 11.10 -13.46 2.36
CA PRO A 247 11.49 -14.57 1.52
C PRO A 247 11.54 -14.15 0.04
N ILE A 248 12.50 -14.71 -0.71
CA ILE A 248 12.62 -14.45 -2.15
C ILE A 248 11.39 -14.97 -2.92
N ASP A 249 10.81 -16.07 -2.44
CA ASP A 249 9.65 -16.72 -3.06
C ASP A 249 8.66 -17.22 -2.01
N HIS A 250 7.42 -17.44 -2.42
CA HIS A 250 6.36 -17.98 -1.54
C HIS A 250 6.11 -19.46 -1.87
N ASP A 251 7.07 -20.32 -1.54
CA ASP A 251 7.06 -21.76 -1.85
C ASP A 251 6.37 -22.64 -0.78
N GLY A 252 5.99 -22.06 0.35
CA GLY A 252 5.32 -22.76 1.45
C GLY A 252 6.23 -23.64 2.30
N SER A 253 7.55 -23.50 2.19
CA SER A 253 8.49 -24.18 3.10
C SER A 253 8.47 -23.58 4.51
N GLU A 254 8.82 -24.38 5.52
CA GLU A 254 8.91 -23.92 6.92
C GLU A 254 9.82 -22.68 7.07
N LEU A 255 10.91 -22.62 6.30
CA LEU A 255 11.81 -21.47 6.28
C LEU A 255 11.10 -20.22 5.73
N THR A 256 10.38 -20.36 4.62
CA THR A 256 9.58 -19.27 4.02
C THR A 256 8.52 -18.78 5.00
N GLU A 257 7.84 -19.68 5.72
CA GLU A 257 6.84 -19.31 6.72
C GLU A 257 7.47 -18.55 7.89
N ALA A 258 8.61 -19.02 8.42
CA ALA A 258 9.34 -18.37 9.50
C ALA A 258 9.85 -16.97 9.12
N LEU A 259 10.37 -16.80 7.89
CA LEU A 259 10.76 -15.48 7.37
C LEU A 259 9.55 -14.58 7.17
N THR A 260 8.44 -15.12 6.65
CA THR A 260 7.20 -14.36 6.44
C THR A 260 6.61 -13.85 7.74
N LEU A 261 6.72 -14.62 8.83
CA LEU A 261 6.28 -14.21 10.17
C LEU A 261 6.97 -12.91 10.60
N TRP A 262 8.30 -12.86 10.54
CA TRP A 262 9.07 -11.66 10.93
C TRP A 262 8.95 -10.52 9.92
N TYR A 263 8.93 -10.82 8.62
CA TYR A 263 8.62 -9.82 7.59
C TYR A 263 7.31 -9.09 7.90
N ARG A 264 6.26 -9.85 8.23
CA ARG A 264 4.94 -9.29 8.54
C ARG A 264 5.00 -8.37 9.75
N HIS A 265 5.72 -8.78 10.79
CA HIS A 265 5.93 -7.96 11.99
C HIS A 265 6.55 -6.60 11.62
N TYR A 266 7.70 -6.61 10.92
CA TYR A 266 8.38 -5.37 10.52
C TYR A 266 7.55 -4.52 9.57
N TYR A 267 6.87 -5.14 8.61
CA TYR A 267 5.99 -4.44 7.69
C TYR A 267 4.86 -3.74 8.44
N HIS A 268 4.13 -4.43 9.32
CA HIS A 268 3.03 -3.83 10.08
C HIS A 268 3.50 -2.74 11.05
N ALA A 269 4.59 -2.96 11.77
CA ALA A 269 5.16 -1.95 12.66
C ALA A 269 5.61 -0.70 11.88
N GLY A 270 6.21 -0.88 10.70
CA GLY A 270 6.56 0.23 9.79
C GLY A 270 5.33 1.03 9.33
N ARG A 271 4.19 0.38 9.10
CA ARG A 271 2.92 1.06 8.77
C ARG A 271 2.33 1.82 9.96
N VAL A 272 2.52 1.34 11.19
CA VAL A 272 2.17 2.11 12.41
C VAL A 272 3.03 3.36 12.52
N VAL A 273 4.35 3.26 12.32
CA VAL A 273 5.27 4.41 12.30
C VAL A 273 4.84 5.43 11.24
N GLU A 274 4.52 4.96 10.03
CA GLU A 274 4.04 5.83 8.95
C GLU A 274 2.74 6.57 9.30
N MET A 275 1.79 5.89 9.94
CA MET A 275 0.56 6.50 10.46
C MET A 275 0.86 7.62 11.47
N VAL A 276 1.79 7.37 12.40
CA VAL A 276 2.20 8.37 13.40
C VAL A 276 2.88 9.57 12.72
N ARG A 277 3.72 9.33 11.72
CA ARG A 277 4.38 10.40 10.93
C ARG A 277 3.40 11.30 10.18
N ALA A 278 2.18 10.84 9.87
CA ALA A 278 1.15 11.68 9.26
C ALA A 278 0.78 12.91 10.12
N TRP A 279 1.00 12.83 11.44
CA TRP A 279 0.75 13.93 12.39
C TRP A 279 1.82 15.04 12.40
N LYS A 280 2.87 14.93 11.58
CA LYS A 280 3.81 16.04 11.34
C LYS A 280 3.14 17.24 10.69
N VAL A 281 2.02 17.01 9.99
CA VAL A 281 1.20 18.04 9.33
C VAL A 281 -0.14 18.14 10.07
N SER A 282 -0.65 19.37 10.24
CA SER A 282 -1.93 19.61 10.93
C SER A 282 -2.92 20.38 10.04
N PRO A 283 -4.10 19.81 9.72
CA PRO A 283 -4.56 18.48 10.14
C PRO A 283 -3.82 17.36 9.38
N PRO A 284 -3.68 16.16 9.98
CA PRO A 284 -3.15 15.01 9.27
C PRO A 284 -4.12 14.55 8.18
N SER A 285 -3.60 13.90 7.14
CA SER A 285 -4.42 13.28 6.11
C SER A 285 -5.21 12.10 6.70
N LEU A 286 -6.53 12.25 6.81
CA LEU A 286 -7.42 11.21 7.34
C LEU A 286 -7.38 9.94 6.47
N ALA A 287 -7.24 10.11 5.14
CA ALA A 287 -7.12 9.01 4.21
C ALA A 287 -5.81 8.23 4.39
N ASP A 288 -4.71 8.91 4.70
CA ASP A 288 -3.43 8.24 5.01
C ASP A 288 -3.48 7.52 6.36
N ILE A 289 -4.09 8.11 7.39
CA ILE A 289 -4.27 7.44 8.68
C ILE A 289 -5.05 6.14 8.50
N ALA A 290 -6.17 6.18 7.78
CA ALA A 290 -6.97 4.99 7.50
C ALA A 290 -6.18 3.96 6.67
N TYR A 291 -5.49 4.41 5.61
CA TYR A 291 -4.67 3.53 4.77
C TYR A 291 -3.58 2.81 5.58
N CYS A 292 -2.79 3.56 6.35
CA CYS A 292 -1.72 3.00 7.17
C CYS A 292 -2.29 2.04 8.23
N GLY A 293 -3.42 2.35 8.86
CA GLY A 293 -4.09 1.44 9.79
C GLY A 293 -4.52 0.12 9.14
N VAL A 294 -5.08 0.17 7.92
CA VAL A 294 -5.43 -1.04 7.16
C VAL A 294 -4.18 -1.85 6.81
N GLN A 295 -3.14 -1.18 6.29
CA GLN A 295 -1.88 -1.82 5.90
C GLN A 295 -1.07 -2.34 7.09
N ALA A 296 -1.26 -1.78 8.29
CA ALA A 296 -0.70 -2.31 9.54
C ALA A 296 -1.42 -3.58 10.04
N GLY A 297 -2.41 -4.09 9.30
CA GLY A 297 -3.18 -5.28 9.66
C GLY A 297 -4.45 -4.99 10.47
N PHE A 298 -4.82 -3.73 10.68
CA PHE A 298 -5.94 -3.32 11.53
C PHE A 298 -7.17 -2.85 10.74
N GLY A 299 -7.41 -3.38 9.53
CA GLY A 299 -8.51 -2.93 8.66
C GLY A 299 -9.92 -3.05 9.30
N SER A 300 -10.14 -4.08 10.12
CA SER A 300 -11.39 -4.23 10.88
C SER A 300 -11.56 -3.16 11.96
N VAL A 301 -10.48 -2.79 12.66
CA VAL A 301 -10.45 -1.71 13.66
C VAL A 301 -10.75 -0.37 13.00
N VAL A 302 -10.08 -0.08 11.88
CA VAL A 302 -10.31 1.14 11.09
C VAL A 302 -11.78 1.23 10.64
N THR A 303 -12.30 0.18 10.02
CA THR A 303 -13.68 0.16 9.49
C THR A 303 -14.71 0.34 10.61
N SER A 304 -14.50 -0.30 11.75
CA SER A 304 -15.39 -0.19 12.92
C SER A 304 -15.35 1.21 13.51
N MET A 305 -14.16 1.80 13.65
CA MET A 305 -14.00 3.14 14.20
C MET A 305 -14.59 4.22 13.28
N VAL A 306 -14.40 4.12 11.95
CA VAL A 306 -15.10 4.99 10.99
C VAL A 306 -16.62 4.91 11.19
N GLY A 307 -17.16 3.70 11.39
CA GLY A 307 -18.59 3.52 11.65
C GLY A 307 -19.06 4.18 12.95
N ALA A 308 -18.29 4.07 14.03
CA ALA A 308 -18.60 4.71 15.30
C ALA A 308 -18.59 6.24 15.19
N ILE A 309 -17.59 6.81 14.51
CA ILE A 309 -17.49 8.26 14.29
C ILE A 309 -18.67 8.76 13.44
N GLU A 310 -19.03 8.06 12.37
CA GLU A 310 -20.17 8.42 11.53
C GLU A 310 -21.50 8.45 12.32
N GLN A 311 -21.68 7.54 13.26
CA GLN A 311 -22.87 7.52 14.13
C GLN A 311 -22.85 8.70 15.11
N GLN A 312 -21.69 9.02 15.67
CA GLN A 312 -21.54 10.11 16.63
C GLN A 312 -21.69 11.49 15.98
N VAL A 313 -21.16 11.69 14.78
CA VAL A 313 -21.32 12.95 14.02
C VAL A 313 -22.80 13.16 13.67
N ARG A 314 -23.56 12.10 13.35
CA ARG A 314 -25.00 12.19 13.09
C ARG A 314 -25.84 12.51 14.33
N SER A 315 -25.36 12.19 15.53
CA SER A 315 -26.08 12.44 16.78
C SER A 315 -25.77 13.80 17.42
N MET A 316 -24.81 14.56 16.87
CA MET A 316 -24.53 15.92 17.31
C MET A 316 -25.66 16.87 16.85
N PRO A 317 -26.22 17.71 17.76
CA PRO A 317 -27.20 18.71 17.37
C PRO A 317 -26.56 19.75 16.44
N ALA A 318 -27.32 20.16 15.42
CA ALA A 318 -26.93 21.18 14.45
C ALA A 318 -26.72 22.57 15.08
#